data_AF-A0A961ISA7-F1
#
_entry.id   AF-A0A961ISA7-F1
#
_cell.length_a   1.000
_cell.length_b   1.000
_cell.length_c   1.000
_cell.angle_alpha   90.00
_cell.angle_beta   90.00
_cell.angle_gamma   90.00
#
_symmetry.space_group_name_H-M   'P 1'
#
loop_
_entity.id
_entity.type
_entity.pdbx_description
1 polymer ?
#
loop_
_entity_poly.entity_id
_entity_poly.type
_entity_poly.pdbx_seq_one_letter_code
_entity_poly.pdbx_strand_id
1 'polypeptide(L)'
;MSKQPPAFSNQANAVPRWRKTPPALFPPVLGLFGLATAWLRTPDAFGAPAGFGQLLSGAMVLIYLFTAGHYIAKVAARPGVVAEDLKTLPGRAGLAALTMSGMLFALALVPYAPLLARVALVLAILGHVAVLALVIRNLVTGPAEGRKVTPVFHLTFVGLIVSPIPALQLGWHGYASAIFWLTLAAALVIWALSALQFARETPPAPLRPLLAIHLAP
;
A
#
# COMPACT_ATOMS: atom_id res chain seq x y z
N MET A 1 -0.54 22.09 58.08
CA MET A 1 0.28 21.38 57.07
C MET A 1 -0.58 21.10 55.85
N SER A 2 -0.43 21.87 54.77
CA SER A 2 -1.17 21.65 53.52
C SER A 2 -0.66 20.38 52.84
N LYS A 3 -1.55 19.43 52.56
CA LYS A 3 -1.20 18.24 51.76
C LYS A 3 -0.83 18.72 50.36
N GLN A 4 0.43 18.55 50.00
CA GLN A 4 0.92 18.79 48.64
C GLN A 4 0.11 17.87 47.70
N PRO A 5 -0.48 18.38 46.60
CA PRO A 5 -1.16 17.53 45.64
C PRO A 5 -0.15 16.50 45.09
N PRO A 6 -0.61 15.27 44.79
CA PRO A 6 0.29 14.22 44.30
C PRO A 6 1.00 14.73 43.04
N ALA A 7 2.33 14.67 43.05
CA ALA A 7 3.11 14.94 41.85
C ALA A 7 2.60 14.03 40.74
N PHE A 8 2.20 14.61 39.61
CA PHE A 8 2.01 13.84 38.39
C PHE A 8 3.36 13.20 38.08
N SER A 9 3.55 11.95 38.52
CA SER A 9 4.66 11.15 38.04
C SER A 9 4.53 11.15 36.52
N ASN A 10 5.50 11.76 35.85
CA ASN A 10 5.72 11.55 34.43
C ASN A 10 6.01 10.06 34.29
N GLN A 11 4.97 9.23 34.22
CA GLN A 11 5.09 7.79 34.05
C GLN A 11 5.70 7.56 32.67
N ALA A 12 7.03 7.48 32.64
CA ALA A 12 7.87 6.35 32.25
C ALA A 12 7.24 5.18 31.46
N ASN A 13 6.24 5.41 30.61
CA ASN A 13 5.72 4.46 29.64
C ASN A 13 5.67 5.17 28.29
N ALA A 14 6.84 5.55 27.78
CA ALA A 14 6.96 6.01 26.40
C ALA A 14 6.47 4.89 25.48
N VAL A 15 5.26 5.01 24.94
CA VAL A 15 4.69 4.06 23.99
C VAL A 15 5.72 3.87 22.86
N PRO A 16 6.21 2.64 22.63
CA PRO A 16 7.27 2.39 21.66
C PRO A 16 6.91 2.92 20.27
N ARG A 17 7.91 3.45 19.53
CA ARG A 17 7.68 4.09 18.21
C ARG A 17 6.92 3.18 17.23
N TRP A 18 7.17 1.87 17.25
CA TRP A 18 6.46 0.89 16.42
C TRP A 18 4.95 0.84 16.68
N ARG A 19 4.47 1.09 17.91
CA ARG A 19 3.03 1.15 18.22
C ARG A 19 2.35 2.38 17.58
N LYS A 20 3.13 3.37 17.14
CA LYS A 20 2.64 4.62 16.55
C LYS A 20 2.81 4.69 15.04
N THR A 21 3.35 3.65 14.39
CA THR A 21 3.59 3.66 12.93
C THR A 21 2.28 3.91 12.18
N PRO A 22 2.14 5.06 11.49
CA PRO A 22 0.94 5.34 10.73
C PRO A 22 1.01 4.61 9.38
N PRO A 23 -0.10 4.00 8.92
CA PRO A 23 -0.18 3.38 7.60
C PRO A 23 0.11 4.37 6.46
N ALA A 24 -0.12 5.67 6.67
CA ALA A 24 0.15 6.74 5.72
C ALA A 24 1.63 6.87 5.29
N LEU A 25 2.56 6.13 5.90
CA LEU A 25 3.94 6.00 5.44
C LEU A 25 4.09 5.16 4.16
N PHE A 26 3.17 4.24 3.89
CA PHE A 26 3.34 3.29 2.80
C PHE A 26 3.10 3.83 1.38
N PRO A 27 2.25 4.85 1.12
CA PRO A 27 2.15 5.44 -0.21
C PRO A 27 3.47 6.02 -0.74
N PRO A 28 4.26 6.82 0.02
CA PRO A 28 5.57 7.24 -0.46
C PRO A 28 6.57 6.07 -0.56
N VAL A 29 6.50 5.07 0.33
CA VAL A 29 7.32 3.84 0.18
C VAL A 29 7.02 3.14 -1.14
N LEU A 30 5.73 2.94 -1.47
CA LEU A 30 5.30 2.35 -2.72
C LEU A 30 5.81 3.14 -3.94
N GLY A 31 5.64 4.46 -3.93
CA GLY A 31 6.09 5.31 -5.03
C GLY A 31 7.61 5.24 -5.25
N LEU A 32 8.39 5.31 -4.17
CA LEU A 32 9.86 5.17 -4.24
C LEU A 32 10.29 3.77 -4.66
N PHE A 33 9.57 2.72 -4.22
CA PHE A 33 9.88 1.35 -4.62
C PHE A 33 9.55 1.10 -6.11
N GLY A 34 8.45 1.68 -6.60
CA GLY A 34 8.12 1.69 -8.03
C GLY A 34 9.19 2.41 -8.85
N LEU A 35 9.66 3.56 -8.38
CA LEU A 35 10.77 4.28 -9.01
C LEU A 35 12.04 3.44 -9.03
N ALA A 36 12.44 2.87 -7.90
CA ALA A 36 13.62 1.99 -7.82
C ALA A 36 13.51 0.79 -8.79
N THR A 37 12.31 0.23 -8.93
CA THR A 37 12.02 -0.85 -9.89
C THR A 37 12.21 -0.38 -11.33
N ALA A 38 11.74 0.82 -11.69
CA ALA A 38 11.94 1.39 -13.02
C ALA A 38 13.43 1.60 -13.34
N TRP A 39 14.24 2.04 -12.36
CA TRP A 39 15.68 2.19 -12.51
C TRP A 39 16.44 0.88 -12.75
N LEU A 40 15.84 -0.29 -12.48
CA LEU A 40 16.43 -1.57 -12.87
C LEU A 40 16.48 -1.76 -14.40
N ARG A 41 15.69 -0.99 -15.16
CA ARG A 41 15.60 -1.08 -16.62
C ARG A 41 16.57 -0.17 -17.36
N THR A 42 17.43 0.57 -16.65
CA THR A 42 18.39 1.47 -17.30
C THR A 42 19.41 0.79 -18.22
N PRO A 43 19.85 -0.47 -17.99
CA PRO A 43 20.69 -1.15 -18.98
C PRO A 43 19.96 -1.34 -20.31
N ASP A 44 18.69 -1.76 -20.26
CA ASP A 44 17.88 -2.01 -21.45
C ASP A 44 17.48 -0.71 -22.16
N ALA A 45 17.20 0.35 -21.39
CA ALA A 45 16.70 1.61 -21.92
C ALA A 45 17.81 2.56 -22.40
N PHE A 46 18.97 2.56 -21.74
CA PHE A 46 20.03 3.57 -21.94
C PHE A 46 21.42 2.97 -22.15
N GLY A 47 21.59 1.64 -22.11
CA GLY A 47 22.92 1.02 -22.13
C GLY A 47 23.78 1.35 -20.90
N ALA A 48 23.16 1.84 -19.82
CA ALA A 48 23.85 2.28 -18.61
C ALA A 48 24.10 1.12 -17.63
N PRO A 49 25.09 1.21 -16.73
CA PRO A 49 25.34 0.16 -15.73
C PRO A 49 24.13 -0.07 -14.80
N ALA A 50 23.83 -1.34 -14.52
CA ALA A 50 22.72 -1.76 -13.65
C ALA A 50 22.90 -1.36 -12.18
N GLY A 51 24.12 -1.00 -11.78
CA GLY A 51 24.50 -0.81 -10.36
C GLY A 51 23.65 0.22 -9.62
N PHE A 52 23.26 1.31 -10.29
CA PHE A 52 22.43 2.34 -9.66
C PHE A 52 21.01 1.83 -9.34
N GLY A 53 20.36 1.15 -10.29
CA GLY A 53 19.05 0.55 -10.08
C GLY A 53 19.08 -0.54 -9.00
N GLN A 54 20.13 -1.37 -8.99
CA GLN A 54 20.32 -2.40 -7.97
C GLN A 54 20.51 -1.80 -6.57
N LEU A 55 21.31 -0.73 -6.45
CA LEU A 55 21.51 -0.01 -5.19
C LEU A 55 20.21 0.59 -4.66
N LEU A 56 19.43 1.26 -5.52
CA LEU A 56 18.12 1.81 -5.16
C LEU A 56 17.15 0.72 -4.73
N SER A 57 17.10 -0.40 -5.46
CA SER A 57 16.26 -1.55 -5.11
C SER A 57 16.62 -2.12 -3.74
N GLY A 58 17.92 -2.30 -3.46
CA GLY A 58 18.40 -2.76 -2.15
C GLY A 58 18.02 -1.79 -1.02
N ALA A 59 18.19 -0.49 -1.23
CA ALA A 59 17.78 0.52 -0.24
C ALA A 59 16.27 0.47 0.04
N MET A 60 15.44 0.32 -1.00
CA MET A 60 14.00 0.22 -0.84
C MET A 60 13.54 -1.06 -0.17
N VAL A 61 14.22 -2.20 -0.40
CA VAL A 61 14.01 -3.43 0.34
C VAL A 61 14.22 -3.20 1.85
N LEU A 62 15.30 -2.54 2.25
CA LEU A 62 15.59 -2.26 3.66
C LEU A 62 14.55 -1.32 4.29
N ILE A 63 14.18 -0.24 3.60
CA ILE A 63 13.15 0.70 4.05
C ILE A 63 11.79 -0.02 4.20
N TYR A 64 11.43 -0.85 3.22
CA TYR A 64 10.18 -1.61 3.26
C TYR A 64 10.19 -2.59 4.43
N LEU A 65 11.22 -3.41 4.61
CA LEU A 65 11.32 -4.36 5.73
C LEU A 65 11.26 -3.65 7.09
N PHE A 66 11.94 -2.51 7.23
CA PHE A 66 11.90 -1.72 8.45
C PHE A 66 10.49 -1.21 8.74
N THR A 67 9.86 -0.53 7.78
CA THR A 67 8.53 0.08 7.96
C THR A 67 7.41 -0.96 8.09
N ALA A 68 7.42 -1.99 7.25
CA ALA A 68 6.49 -3.12 7.31
C ALA A 68 6.66 -3.90 8.62
N GLY A 69 7.89 -4.17 9.05
CA GLY A 69 8.17 -4.84 10.33
C GLY A 69 7.59 -4.08 11.53
N HIS A 70 7.73 -2.75 11.55
CA HIS A 70 7.12 -1.92 12.59
C HIS A 70 5.58 -1.97 12.55
N TYR A 71 4.99 -1.93 11.36
CA TYR A 71 3.53 -2.01 11.22
C TYR A 71 2.99 -3.41 11.57
N ILE A 72 3.69 -4.48 11.19
CA ILE A 72 3.35 -5.86 11.57
C ILE A 72 3.44 -6.01 13.09
N ALA A 73 4.48 -5.48 13.74
CA ALA A 73 4.60 -5.48 15.20
C ALA A 73 3.42 -4.73 15.86
N LYS A 74 3.02 -3.59 15.31
CA LYS A 74 1.83 -2.82 15.74
C LYS A 74 0.57 -3.68 15.67
N VAL A 75 0.35 -4.38 14.56
CA VAL A 75 -0.81 -5.25 14.35
C VAL A 75 -0.76 -6.48 15.26
N ALA A 76 0.40 -7.12 15.42
CA ALA A 76 0.56 -8.29 16.28
C ALA A 76 0.25 -7.97 17.74
N ALA A 77 0.61 -6.77 18.21
CA ALA A 77 0.28 -6.33 19.56
C ALA A 77 -1.20 -5.97 19.77
N ARG A 78 -1.89 -5.56 18.70
CA ARG A 78 -3.32 -5.19 18.76
C ARG A 78 -3.98 -5.34 17.38
N PRO A 79 -4.47 -6.54 17.02
CA PRO A 79 -5.00 -6.80 15.67
C PRO A 79 -6.15 -5.87 15.26
N GLY A 80 -6.96 -5.42 16.23
CA GLY A 80 -8.06 -4.46 16.01
C GLY A 80 -7.62 -3.11 15.43
N VAL A 81 -6.33 -2.77 15.47
CA VAL A 81 -5.81 -1.51 14.93
C VAL A 81 -5.95 -1.41 13.41
N VAL A 82 -6.01 -2.54 12.69
CA VAL A 82 -6.26 -2.55 11.24
C VAL A 82 -7.64 -1.96 10.94
N ALA A 83 -8.65 -2.37 11.70
CA ALA A 83 -10.00 -1.85 11.53
C ALA A 83 -10.09 -0.34 11.86
N GLU A 84 -9.28 0.13 12.81
CA GLU A 84 -9.18 1.56 13.14
C GLU A 84 -8.49 2.36 12.03
N ASP A 85 -7.36 1.85 11.53
CA ASP A 85 -6.62 2.47 10.43
C ASP A 85 -7.51 2.60 9.17
N LEU A 86 -8.36 1.59 8.89
CA LEU A 86 -9.30 1.60 7.76
C LEU A 86 -10.44 2.63 7.87
N LYS A 87 -10.67 3.26 9.04
CA LYS A 87 -11.71 4.30 9.19
C LYS A 87 -11.36 5.59 8.44
N THR A 88 -10.07 5.81 8.16
CA THR A 88 -9.58 7.04 7.54
C THR A 88 -9.20 6.82 6.09
N LEU A 89 -9.31 7.86 5.25
CA LEU A 89 -8.82 7.79 3.86
C LEU A 89 -7.30 7.51 3.79
N PRO A 90 -6.43 8.22 4.53
CA PRO A 90 -5.00 7.94 4.54
C PRO A 90 -4.66 6.53 5.02
N GLY A 91 -5.40 6.00 6.00
CA GLY A 91 -5.17 4.64 6.48
C GLY A 91 -5.56 3.55 5.49
N ARG A 92 -6.67 3.72 4.75
CA ARG A 92 -7.03 2.85 3.62
C ARG A 92 -5.97 2.86 2.53
N ALA A 93 -5.54 4.05 2.10
CA ALA A 93 -4.48 4.21 1.12
C ALA A 93 -3.18 3.55 1.59
N GLY A 94 -2.83 3.73 2.86
CA GLY A 94 -1.63 3.17 3.46
C GLY A 94 -1.61 1.65 3.56
N LEU A 95 -2.70 1.03 3.99
CA LEU A 95 -2.81 -0.43 4.06
C LEU A 95 -2.77 -1.10 2.68
N ALA A 96 -3.41 -0.48 1.69
CA ALA A 96 -3.28 -0.92 0.29
C ALA A 96 -1.83 -0.77 -0.20
N ALA A 97 -1.19 0.37 0.03
CA ALA A 97 0.18 0.62 -0.39
C ALA A 97 1.22 -0.28 0.31
N LEU A 98 0.99 -0.68 1.57
CA LEU A 98 1.83 -1.66 2.28
C LEU A 98 1.89 -2.97 1.51
N THR A 99 0.72 -3.51 1.16
CA THR A 99 0.61 -4.81 0.48
C THR A 99 1.11 -4.75 -0.97
N MET A 100 0.86 -3.64 -1.68
CA MET A 100 1.44 -3.40 -3.00
C MET A 100 2.97 -3.28 -2.96
N SER A 101 3.52 -2.61 -1.95
CA SER A 101 4.98 -2.56 -1.73
C SER A 101 5.54 -3.96 -1.44
N GLY A 102 4.76 -4.83 -0.79
CA GLY A 102 5.10 -6.25 -0.62
C GLY A 102 5.21 -7.02 -1.93
N MET A 103 4.40 -6.67 -2.94
CA MET A 103 4.50 -7.26 -4.28
C MET A 103 5.79 -6.80 -4.99
N LEU A 104 6.18 -5.53 -4.85
CA LEU A 104 7.46 -5.02 -5.38
C LEU A 104 8.67 -5.57 -4.59
N PHE A 105 8.51 -5.81 -3.29
CA PHE A 105 9.50 -6.52 -2.50
C PHE A 105 9.72 -7.95 -3.04
N ALA A 106 8.64 -8.66 -3.37
CA ALA A 106 8.76 -9.98 -4.01
C ALA A 106 9.52 -9.91 -5.35
N LEU A 107 9.27 -8.88 -6.16
CA LEU A 107 10.01 -8.64 -7.41
C LEU A 107 11.52 -8.49 -7.17
N ALA A 108 11.91 -7.68 -6.18
CA ALA A 108 13.32 -7.49 -5.84
C ALA A 108 14.03 -8.78 -5.41
N LEU A 109 13.29 -9.78 -4.91
CA LEU A 109 13.83 -11.08 -4.50
C LEU A 109 13.98 -12.08 -5.65
N VAL A 110 13.26 -11.90 -6.77
CA VAL A 110 13.22 -12.87 -7.89
C VAL A 110 14.62 -13.30 -8.34
N PRO A 111 15.58 -12.40 -8.63
CA PRO A 111 16.89 -12.83 -9.17
C PRO A 111 17.79 -13.51 -8.13
N TYR A 112 17.48 -13.41 -6.83
CA TYR A 112 18.35 -13.92 -5.76
C TYR A 112 17.79 -15.17 -5.07
N ALA A 113 16.47 -15.23 -4.87
CA ALA A 113 15.80 -16.31 -4.14
C ALA A 113 14.36 -16.50 -4.65
N PRO A 114 14.16 -17.20 -5.79
CA PRO A 114 12.83 -17.37 -6.41
C PRO A 114 11.78 -17.98 -5.48
N LEU A 115 12.17 -18.91 -4.60
CA LEU A 115 11.27 -19.49 -3.61
C LEU A 115 10.77 -18.44 -2.61
N LEU A 116 11.68 -17.61 -2.08
CA LEU A 116 11.32 -16.54 -1.14
C LEU A 116 10.47 -15.46 -1.83
N ALA A 117 10.78 -15.15 -3.10
CA ALA A 117 9.97 -14.26 -3.93
C ALA A 117 8.52 -14.77 -4.08
N ARG A 118 8.33 -16.08 -4.34
CA ARG A 118 6.99 -16.69 -4.42
C ARG A 118 6.24 -16.56 -3.09
N VAL A 119 6.89 -16.89 -1.97
CA VAL A 119 6.27 -16.78 -0.65
C VAL A 119 5.89 -15.34 -0.33
N ALA A 120 6.81 -14.39 -0.54
CA ALA A 120 6.55 -12.97 -0.35
C ALA A 120 5.38 -12.47 -1.22
N LEU A 121 5.34 -12.88 -2.49
CA LEU A 121 4.27 -12.51 -3.41
C LEU A 121 2.91 -13.03 -2.95
N VAL A 122 2.82 -14.32 -2.58
CA VAL A 122 1.56 -14.90 -2.08
C VAL A 122 1.10 -14.19 -0.82
N LEU A 123 1.98 -13.93 0.15
CA LEU A 123 1.63 -13.22 1.37
C LEU A 123 1.15 -11.78 1.08
N ALA A 124 1.80 -11.08 0.15
CA ALA A 124 1.40 -9.74 -0.26
C ALA A 124 0.03 -9.73 -0.95
N ILE A 125 -0.24 -10.70 -1.84
CA ILE A 125 -1.55 -10.87 -2.49
C ILE A 125 -2.63 -11.17 -1.45
N LEU A 126 -2.42 -12.13 -0.55
CA LEU A 126 -3.37 -12.47 0.50
C LEU A 126 -3.64 -11.27 1.42
N GLY A 127 -2.59 -10.53 1.79
CA GLY A 127 -2.73 -9.30 2.55
C GLY A 127 -3.57 -8.25 1.82
N HIS A 128 -3.36 -8.07 0.52
CA HIS A 128 -4.14 -7.13 -0.29
C HIS A 128 -5.61 -7.56 -0.42
N VAL A 129 -5.86 -8.84 -0.65
CA VAL A 129 -7.21 -9.43 -0.68
C VAL A 129 -7.92 -9.23 0.67
N ALA A 130 -7.21 -9.37 1.80
CA ALA A 130 -7.76 -9.09 3.11
C ALA A 130 -8.13 -7.61 3.28
N VAL A 131 -7.27 -6.68 2.86
CA VAL A 131 -7.57 -5.23 2.86
C VAL A 131 -8.80 -4.94 2.00
N LEU A 132 -8.86 -5.50 0.79
CA LEU A 132 -9.99 -5.38 -0.13
C LEU A 132 -11.28 -5.87 0.51
N ALA A 133 -11.29 -7.07 1.11
CA ALA A 133 -12.45 -7.65 1.77
C ALA A 133 -12.94 -6.79 2.94
N LEU A 134 -12.02 -6.25 3.75
CA LEU A 134 -12.37 -5.36 4.87
C LEU A 134 -12.95 -4.03 4.39
N VAL A 135 -12.42 -3.45 3.31
CA VAL A 135 -12.97 -2.23 2.71
C VAL A 135 -14.35 -2.49 2.12
N ILE A 136 -14.55 -3.59 1.38
CA ILE A 136 -15.87 -3.99 0.86
C ILE A 136 -16.86 -4.13 2.01
N ARG A 137 -16.50 -4.86 3.07
CA ARG A 137 -17.33 -4.99 4.27
C ARG A 137 -17.73 -3.62 4.82
N ASN A 138 -16.77 -2.71 5.00
CA ASN A 138 -17.03 -1.36 5.52
C ASN A 138 -17.96 -0.54 4.61
N LEU A 139 -17.86 -0.70 3.29
CA LEU A 139 -18.74 -0.03 2.33
C LEU A 139 -20.18 -0.59 2.38
N VAL A 140 -20.32 -1.92 2.49
CA VAL A 140 -21.62 -2.60 2.52
C VAL A 140 -22.34 -2.36 3.85
N THR A 141 -21.65 -2.48 4.98
CA THR A 141 -22.25 -2.35 6.32
C THR A 141 -22.27 -0.92 6.85
N GLY A 142 -21.52 0.00 6.21
CA GLY A 142 -21.42 1.40 6.62
C GLY A 142 -22.53 2.29 6.05
N PRO A 143 -22.60 3.55 6.52
CA PRO A 143 -23.54 4.56 6.02
C PRO A 143 -23.36 4.84 4.52
N ALA A 144 -24.44 5.24 3.83
CA ALA A 144 -24.43 5.49 2.40
C ALA A 144 -23.48 6.63 2.00
N GLU A 145 -23.32 7.63 2.87
CA GLU A 145 -22.41 8.76 2.70
C GLU A 145 -20.94 8.32 2.56
N GLY A 146 -20.59 7.20 3.20
CA GLY A 146 -19.24 6.62 3.14
C GLY A 146 -18.94 5.85 1.85
N ARG A 147 -19.92 5.69 0.95
CA ARG A 147 -19.82 4.89 -0.28
C ARG A 147 -19.39 5.70 -1.52
N LYS A 148 -19.09 7.00 -1.37
CA LYS A 148 -18.56 7.82 -2.45
C LYS A 148 -17.25 7.23 -2.98
N VAL A 149 -17.12 7.15 -4.31
CA VAL A 149 -15.89 6.66 -4.96
C VAL A 149 -14.83 7.74 -4.81
N THR A 150 -13.68 7.34 -4.27
CA THR A 150 -12.52 8.24 -4.08
C THR A 150 -11.33 7.71 -4.86
N PRO A 151 -10.32 8.55 -5.17
CA PRO A 151 -9.12 8.08 -5.88
C PRO A 151 -8.41 6.91 -5.17
N VAL A 152 -8.53 6.83 -3.84
CA VAL A 152 -7.99 5.73 -3.01
C VAL A 152 -8.54 4.36 -3.43
N PHE A 153 -9.69 4.30 -4.11
CA PHE A 153 -10.24 3.05 -4.62
C PHE A 153 -9.32 2.40 -5.64
N HIS A 154 -8.52 3.15 -6.41
CA HIS A 154 -7.51 2.52 -7.28
C HIS A 154 -6.48 1.74 -6.47
N LEU A 155 -6.00 2.27 -5.34
CA LEU A 155 -5.06 1.54 -4.49
C LEU A 155 -5.68 0.26 -3.93
N THR A 156 -6.96 0.27 -3.54
CA THR A 156 -7.60 -0.88 -2.90
C THR A 156 -8.15 -1.92 -3.89
N PHE A 157 -8.81 -1.48 -4.97
CA PHE A 157 -9.53 -2.34 -5.90
C PHE A 157 -8.71 -2.67 -7.15
N VAL A 158 -7.77 -1.80 -7.54
CA VAL A 158 -6.91 -1.99 -8.70
C VAL A 158 -5.50 -2.42 -8.26
N GLY A 159 -5.12 -2.22 -7.00
CA GLY A 159 -3.75 -2.41 -6.50
C GLY A 159 -3.12 -3.79 -6.75
N LEU A 160 -3.92 -4.86 -6.93
CA LEU A 160 -3.44 -6.16 -7.38
C LEU A 160 -2.71 -6.13 -8.73
N ILE A 161 -2.89 -5.08 -9.54
CA ILE A 161 -2.19 -4.84 -10.81
C ILE A 161 -0.65 -4.82 -10.66
N VAL A 162 -0.13 -4.63 -9.44
CA VAL A 162 1.30 -4.71 -9.16
C VAL A 162 1.80 -6.17 -9.12
N SER A 163 0.95 -7.12 -8.72
CA SER A 163 1.34 -8.53 -8.58
C SER A 163 1.72 -9.25 -9.89
N PRO A 164 1.16 -8.93 -11.08
CA PRO A 164 1.66 -9.41 -12.36
C PRO A 164 3.16 -9.21 -12.60
N ILE A 165 3.76 -8.13 -12.08
CA ILE A 165 5.17 -7.77 -12.36
C ILE A 165 6.13 -8.89 -11.91
N PRO A 166 6.15 -9.30 -10.62
CA PRO A 166 6.91 -10.47 -10.18
C PRO A 166 6.30 -11.79 -10.68
N ALA A 167 4.98 -11.90 -10.80
CA ALA A 167 4.31 -13.15 -11.20
C ALA A 167 4.77 -13.63 -12.58
N LEU A 168 4.94 -12.71 -13.54
CA LEU A 168 5.45 -13.03 -14.88
C LEU A 168 6.88 -13.60 -14.82
N GLN A 169 7.75 -13.03 -13.99
CA GLN A 169 9.12 -13.53 -13.82
C GLN A 169 9.17 -14.89 -13.10
N LEU A 170 8.12 -15.23 -12.34
CA LEU A 170 7.96 -16.51 -11.66
C LEU A 170 7.22 -17.56 -12.50
N GLY A 171 6.80 -17.22 -13.73
CA GLY A 171 6.13 -18.10 -14.68
C GLY A 171 4.60 -18.18 -14.52
N TRP A 172 3.97 -17.30 -13.75
CA TRP A 172 2.54 -17.33 -13.45
C TRP A 172 1.72 -16.55 -14.49
N HIS A 173 1.91 -16.86 -15.78
CA HIS A 173 1.33 -16.09 -16.89
C HIS A 173 -0.21 -16.05 -16.88
N GLY A 174 -0.87 -17.17 -16.59
CA GLY A 174 -2.33 -17.23 -16.50
C GLY A 174 -2.89 -16.32 -15.40
N TYR A 175 -2.27 -16.34 -14.22
CA TYR A 175 -2.60 -15.43 -13.12
C TYR A 175 -2.38 -13.96 -13.51
N ALA A 176 -1.23 -13.65 -14.10
CA ALA A 176 -0.89 -12.28 -14.50
C ALA A 176 -1.90 -11.70 -15.50
N SER A 177 -2.30 -12.50 -16.50
CA SER A 177 -3.31 -12.11 -17.49
C SER A 177 -4.69 -11.90 -16.86
N ALA A 178 -5.13 -12.82 -16.00
CA ALA A 178 -6.41 -12.71 -15.31
C ALA A 178 -6.48 -11.43 -14.45
N ILE A 179 -5.45 -11.19 -13.63
CA ILE A 179 -5.40 -10.00 -12.78
C ILE A 179 -5.35 -8.71 -13.60
N PHE A 180 -4.57 -8.66 -14.68
CA PHE A 180 -4.53 -7.50 -15.57
C PHE A 180 -5.94 -7.12 -16.06
N TRP A 181 -6.68 -8.07 -16.66
CA TRP A 181 -8.01 -7.78 -17.19
C TRP A 181 -9.03 -7.42 -16.11
N LEU A 182 -9.02 -8.13 -14.97
CA LEU A 182 -9.92 -7.86 -13.84
C LEU A 182 -9.70 -6.45 -13.27
N THR A 183 -8.44 -6.09 -13.02
CA THR A 183 -8.07 -4.79 -12.45
C THR A 183 -8.26 -3.65 -13.46
N LEU A 184 -8.05 -3.88 -14.76
CA LEU A 184 -8.37 -2.92 -15.82
C LEU A 184 -9.87 -2.61 -15.86
N ALA A 185 -10.72 -3.64 -15.82
CA ALA A 185 -12.17 -3.45 -15.75
C ALA A 185 -12.57 -2.63 -14.50
N ALA A 186 -11.99 -2.95 -13.34
CA ALA A 186 -12.22 -2.19 -12.11
C ALA A 186 -11.75 -0.73 -12.23
N ALA A 187 -10.59 -0.48 -12.85
CA ALA A 187 -10.07 0.86 -13.08
C ALA A 187 -11.00 1.70 -13.98
N LEU A 188 -11.50 1.12 -15.07
CA LEU A 188 -12.47 1.76 -15.97
C LEU A 188 -13.75 2.16 -15.23
N VAL A 189 -14.27 1.29 -14.36
CA VAL A 189 -15.45 1.60 -13.52
C VAL A 189 -15.14 2.75 -12.56
N ILE A 190 -13.99 2.73 -11.88
CA ILE A 190 -13.61 3.79 -10.95
C ILE A 190 -13.44 5.13 -11.68
N TRP A 191 -12.77 5.15 -12.84
CA TRP A 191 -12.63 6.37 -13.63
C TRP A 191 -13.97 6.92 -14.10
N ALA A 192 -14.87 6.06 -14.62
CA ALA A 192 -16.19 6.49 -15.07
C ALA A 192 -17.00 7.11 -13.91
N LEU A 193 -17.01 6.46 -12.75
CA LEU A 193 -17.71 6.97 -11.56
C LEU A 193 -17.07 8.25 -11.01
N SER A 194 -15.75 8.37 -11.04
CA SER A 194 -15.05 9.60 -10.65
C SER A 194 -15.34 10.75 -11.61
N ALA A 195 -15.34 10.50 -12.93
CA ALA A 195 -15.66 11.52 -13.94
C ALA A 195 -17.10 12.05 -13.78
N LEU A 196 -18.06 11.15 -13.55
CA LEU A 196 -19.45 11.52 -13.26
C LEU A 196 -19.57 12.36 -11.97
N GLN A 197 -18.77 12.07 -10.94
CA GLN A 197 -18.73 12.87 -9.72
C GLN A 197 -18.10 14.25 -9.95
N PHE A 198 -17.00 14.35 -10.70
CA PHE A 198 -16.36 15.64 -11.00
C PHE A 198 -17.24 16.56 -11.85
N ALA A 199 -18.13 16.00 -12.66
CA ALA A 199 -19.15 16.78 -13.37
C ALA A 199 -20.18 17.45 -12.44
N ARG A 200 -20.28 17.01 -11.17
CA ARG A 200 -21.31 17.45 -10.21
C ARG A 200 -20.75 18.12 -8.96
N GLU A 201 -19.55 17.74 -8.54
CA GLU A 201 -18.95 18.16 -7.27
C GLU A 201 -17.46 18.49 -7.47
N THR A 202 -16.99 19.55 -6.81
CA THR A 202 -15.56 19.85 -6.73
C THR A 202 -14.97 19.27 -5.44
N PRO A 203 -13.90 18.46 -5.50
CA PRO A 203 -13.26 17.95 -4.30
C PRO A 203 -12.76 19.09 -3.39
N PRO A 204 -13.01 19.00 -2.06
CA PRO A 204 -12.54 20.01 -1.12
C PRO A 204 -11.00 20.05 -1.12
N ALA A 205 -10.44 21.23 -0.86
CA ALA A 205 -9.00 21.50 -1.01
C ALA A 205 -8.08 20.43 -0.35
N PRO A 206 -8.35 19.94 0.87
CA PRO A 206 -7.49 18.93 1.50
C PRO A 206 -7.45 17.56 0.79
N LEU A 207 -8.45 17.24 -0.04
CA LEU A 207 -8.54 15.96 -0.74
C LEU A 207 -7.99 16.01 -2.18
N ARG A 208 -7.76 17.21 -2.72
CA ARG A 208 -7.27 17.40 -4.10
C ARG A 208 -5.93 16.69 -4.38
N PRO A 209 -4.95 16.62 -3.45
CA PRO A 209 -3.73 15.85 -3.71
C PRO A 209 -3.98 14.37 -4.03
N LEU A 210 -5.07 13.78 -3.52
CA LEU A 210 -5.41 12.39 -3.81
C LEU A 210 -5.81 12.16 -5.27
N LEU A 211 -6.21 13.21 -6.00
CA LEU A 211 -6.57 13.11 -7.42
C LEU A 211 -5.42 12.61 -8.29
N ALA A 212 -4.17 12.85 -7.88
CA ALA A 212 -3.00 12.31 -8.56
C ALA A 212 -3.01 10.78 -8.65
N ILE A 213 -3.72 10.09 -7.76
CA ILE A 213 -3.87 8.62 -7.80
C ILE A 213 -4.62 8.18 -9.08
N HIS A 214 -5.46 9.03 -9.69
CA HIS A 214 -6.10 8.70 -10.97
C HIS A 214 -5.13 8.58 -12.15
N LEU A 215 -3.89 9.06 -12.01
CA LEU A 215 -2.83 8.93 -13.03
C LEU A 215 -2.09 7.58 -12.96
N ALA A 216 -2.34 6.77 -11.92
CA ALA A 216 -1.56 5.57 -11.65
C ALA A 216 -2.03 4.29 -12.40
N PRO A 217 -3.33 3.99 -12.50
CA PRO A 217 -3.81 2.84 -13.29
C PRO A 217 -3.55 3.00 -14.78
#